data_AF-A0A7X5X6T6-F1
#
_entry.id   AF-A0A7X5X6T6-F1
#
_cell.length_a   1.000
_cell.length_b   1.000
_cell.length_c   1.000
_cell.angle_alpha   90.00
_cell.angle_beta   90.00
_cell.angle_gamma   90.00
#
_symmetry.space_group_name_H-M   'P 1'
#
loop_
_entity.id
_entity.type
_entity.pdbx_description
1 polymer ?
#
loop_
_entity_poly.entity_id
_entity_poly.type
_entity_poly.pdbx_seq_one_letter_code
_entity_poly.pdbx_strand_id
1 'polypeptide(L)' 'MELLWSAIKARELANLAGDHLADVADAAERGIHRICSNEQLPWSFLTHTGLTIHPETSQN' A
#
# COMPACT_ATOMS: atom_id res chain seq x y z
N MET A 1 20.96 17.45 -6.54
CA MET A 1 19.71 18.18 -6.89
C MET A 1 18.47 17.32 -6.62
N GLU A 2 18.54 15.99 -6.76
CA GLU A 2 17.41 15.06 -6.54
C GLU A 2 16.92 14.94 -5.09
N LEU A 3 17.81 15.02 -4.09
CA LEU A 3 17.42 14.90 -2.67
C LEU A 3 16.49 16.01 -2.20
N LEU A 4 16.75 17.26 -2.64
CA LEU A 4 15.90 18.40 -2.34
C LEU A 4 14.52 18.24 -2.97
N TRP A 5 14.48 17.76 -4.21
CA TRP A 5 13.25 17.50 -4.94
C TRP A 5 12.42 16.37 -4.31
N SER A 6 13.08 15.31 -3.85
CA SER A 6 12.45 14.21 -3.12
C SER A 6 11.87 14.67 -1.78
N ALA A 7 12.61 15.49 -1.03
CA ALA A 7 12.14 16.05 0.25
C ALA A 7 10.93 16.98 0.09
N ILE A 8 10.92 17.80 -0.97
CA ILE A 8 9.78 18.69 -1.28
C ILE A 8 8.55 17.84 -1.65
N LYS A 9 8.70 16.85 -2.54
CA LYS A 9 7.59 15.95 -2.90
C LYS A 9 7.05 15.18 -1.70
N ALA A 10 7.92 14.63 -0.84
CA ALA A 10 7.49 13.91 0.34
C ALA A 10 6.72 14.82 1.31
N ARG A 11 7.16 16.07 1.47
CA ARG A 11 6.49 17.05 2.33
C ARG A 11 5.17 17.53 1.73
N GLU A 12 5.12 17.80 0.44
CA GLU A 12 3.88 18.16 -0.26
C GLU A 12 2.88 17.00 -0.26
N LEU A 13 3.33 15.77 -0.47
CA LEU A 13 2.50 14.57 -0.38
C LEU A 13 1.98 14.34 1.04
N ALA A 14 2.82 14.50 2.06
CA ALA A 14 2.42 14.40 3.46
C ALA A 14 1.42 15.50 3.85
N ASN A 15 1.59 16.72 3.33
CA ASN A 15 0.67 17.83 3.55
C ASN A 15 -0.65 17.65 2.78
N LEU A 16 -0.62 17.13 1.55
CA LEU A 16 -1.81 16.79 0.76
C LEU A 16 -2.57 15.61 1.38
N ALA A 17 -1.84 14.67 1.97
CA ALA A 17 -2.42 13.59 2.74
C ALA A 17 -2.97 14.09 4.09
N GLY A 18 -2.48 15.17 4.69
CA GLY A 18 -2.93 15.63 6.02
C GLY A 18 -4.45 15.66 6.23
N ASP A 19 -5.22 16.14 5.24
CA ASP A 19 -6.68 16.25 5.33
C ASP A 19 -7.43 15.02 4.78
N HIS A 20 -6.75 14.13 4.04
CA HIS A 20 -7.37 12.99 3.32
C HIS A 20 -6.70 11.65 3.61
N LEU A 21 -5.70 11.60 4.49
CA LEU A 21 -4.92 10.41 4.81
C LEU A 21 -5.80 9.40 5.53
N ALA A 22 -6.72 9.87 6.36
CA ALA A 22 -7.76 9.04 6.95
C ALA A 22 -8.63 8.41 5.85
N ASP A 23 -9.13 9.20 4.89
CA ASP A 23 -9.95 8.69 3.78
C ASP A 23 -9.21 7.67 2.91
N VAL A 24 -7.91 7.93 2.65
CA VAL A 24 -7.04 7.04 1.87
C VAL A 24 -6.73 5.75 2.64
N ALA A 25 -6.41 5.84 3.93
CA ALA A 25 -6.18 4.68 4.79
C ALA A 25 -7.43 3.82 4.88
N ASP A 26 -8.59 4.45 5.13
CA ASP A 26 -9.90 3.80 5.16
C ASP A 26 -10.23 3.12 3.81
N ALA A 27 -9.96 3.79 2.69
CA ALA A 27 -10.18 3.22 1.37
C ALA A 27 -9.26 2.03 1.08
N ALA A 28 -8.00 2.11 1.49
CA ALA A 28 -7.03 1.03 1.37
C ALA A 28 -7.45 -0.18 2.22
N GLU A 29 -7.83 0.04 3.49
CA GLU A 29 -8.30 -1.00 4.40
C GLU A 29 -9.56 -1.69 3.86
N ARG A 30 -10.56 -0.92 3.39
CA ARG A 30 -11.75 -1.47 2.73
C ARG A 30 -11.42 -2.28 1.48
N GLY A 31 -10.46 -1.81 0.68
CA GLY A 31 -10.00 -2.51 -0.51
C GLY A 31 -9.36 -3.86 -0.18
N ILE A 32 -8.48 -3.89 0.84
CA ILE A 32 -7.84 -5.10 1.32
C ILE A 32 -8.87 -6.07 1.89
N HIS A 33 -9.79 -5.61 2.75
CA HIS A 33 -10.86 -6.44 3.29
C HIS A 33 -11.72 -7.07 2.18
N ARG A 34 -12.06 -6.29 1.14
CA ARG A 34 -12.82 -6.79 -0.02
C ARG A 34 -12.05 -7.86 -0.78
N ILE A 35 -10.76 -7.64 -1.04
CA ILE A 35 -9.89 -8.62 -1.71
C ILE A 35 -9.82 -9.91 -0.87
N CYS A 36 -9.58 -9.81 0.43
CA CYS A 36 -9.48 -10.97 1.32
C CYS A 36 -10.82 -11.72 1.52
N SER A 37 -11.97 -11.07 1.30
CA SER A 37 -13.28 -11.71 1.39
C SER A 37 -13.61 -12.65 0.22
N ASN A 38 -12.77 -12.71 -0.80
CA ASN A 38 -12.92 -13.57 -1.97
C ASN A 38 -11.63 -14.37 -2.17
N GLU A 39 -11.71 -15.69 -2.21
CA GLU A 39 -10.51 -16.56 -2.24
C GLU A 39 -9.64 -16.39 -3.51
N GLN A 40 -10.17 -15.83 -4.60
CA GLN A 40 -9.45 -15.66 -5.87
C GLN A 40 -8.80 -14.28 -6.03
N LEU A 41 -9.38 -13.23 -5.44
CA LEU A 41 -8.90 -11.85 -5.60
C LEU A 41 -7.48 -11.61 -5.04
N PRO A 42 -7.03 -12.22 -3.92
CA PRO A 42 -5.69 -12.02 -3.40
C PRO A 42 -4.61 -12.40 -4.42
N TRP A 43 -4.79 -13.52 -5.12
CA TRP A 43 -3.85 -14.00 -6.13
C TRP A 43 -3.81 -13.08 -7.37
N SER A 44 -4.97 -12.59 -7.82
CA SER A 44 -5.04 -11.61 -8.91
C SER A 44 -4.39 -10.27 -8.53
N PHE A 45 -4.58 -9.83 -7.28
CA PHE A 45 -3.96 -8.61 -6.77
C PHE A 45 -2.44 -8.72 -6.76
N LEU A 46 -1.87 -9.78 -6.17
CA LEU A 46 -0.42 -10.03 -6.16
C LEU A 46 0.17 -10.03 -7.57
N THR A 47 -0.51 -10.69 -8.52
CA THR A 47 -0.10 -10.75 -9.93
C THR A 47 -0.07 -9.35 -10.58
N HIS A 48 -1.06 -8.51 -10.30
CA HIS A 48 -1.16 -7.17 -10.89
C HIS A 48 -0.17 -6.17 -10.28
N THR A 49 0.14 -6.31 -9.00
CA THR A 49 1.07 -5.41 -8.29
C THR A 49 2.53 -5.89 -8.34
N GLY A 50 2.78 -7.12 -8.79
CA GLY A 50 4.10 -7.75 -8.75
C GLY A 50 4.58 -8.06 -7.33
N LEU A 51 3.67 -8.14 -6.36
CA LEU A 51 3.98 -8.50 -4.97
C LEU A 51 4.03 -10.02 -4.84
N THR A 52 4.92 -10.52 -3.99
CA THR A 52 5.06 -11.97 -3.72
C THR A 52 4.92 -12.25 -2.24
N ILE A 53 4.25 -13.36 -1.90
CA ILE A 53 4.24 -13.88 -0.53
C ILE A 53 5.51 -14.70 -0.35
N HIS A 54 6.40 -14.25 0.53
CA HIS A 54 7.52 -15.06 0.96
C HIS A 54 7.05 -15.88 2.15
N PRO A 55 7.16 -17.21 2.12
CA PRO A 55 6.94 -18.00 3.32
C PRO A 55 7.99 -17.57 4.34
N GLU A 56 7.55 -17.17 5.53
CA GLU A 56 8.43 -16.97 6.68
C GLU A 56 9.20 -18.28 6.89
N THR A 57 10.51 -18.29 6.65
CA THR A 57 11.35 -19.41 7.04
C THR A 57 11.37 -19.41 8.56
N SER A 58 10.52 -20.25 9.17
CA SER A 58 10.58 -20.57 10.58
C SER A 58 11.94 -21.20 10.87
N GLN A 59 12.94 -20.39 11.19
CA GLN A 59 14.20 -20.85 11.73
C GLN A 59 13.95 -21.23 13.19
N ASN A 60 13.66 -22.51 13.41
CA ASN A 60 13.82 -23.16 14.72
C ASN A 60 15.30 -23.39 15.00
#